data_AF-A0A3R7TFA1-F1
#
_entry.id   AF-A0A3R7TFA1-F1
#
_cell.length_a   1.000
_cell.length_b   1.000
_cell.length_c   1.000
_cell.angle_alpha   90.00
_cell.angle_beta   90.00
_cell.angle_gamma   90.00
#
_symmetry.space_group_name_H-M   'P 1'
#
loop_
_entity.id
_entity.type
_entity.pdbx_description
1 polymer ?
#
loop_
_entity_poly.entity_id
_entity_poly.type
_entity_poly.pdbx_seq_one_letter_code
_entity_poly.pdbx_strand_id
1 'polypeptide(L)'
;MKTKKTQLIKITSDFVKENFLAVDDSHSNYIFDISTLDKKSQNLIKEKLITFGKLLIKNNCSFAIVSDHLNMIDFNIVPTQEEAYDIIELEEIERDLLKN
;
A
#
# COMPACT_ATOMS: atom_id res chain seq x y z
N MET A 1 13.45 8.29 17.54
CA MET A 1 12.58 7.53 16.62
C MET A 1 12.52 8.28 15.30
N LYS A 2 12.95 7.70 14.18
CA LYS A 2 12.68 8.27 12.85
C LYS A 2 11.68 7.36 12.17
N THR A 3 10.39 7.57 12.43
CA THR A 3 9.31 6.93 11.69
C THR A 3 9.42 7.32 10.23
N LYS A 4 9.31 6.34 9.32
CA LYS A 4 9.23 6.67 7.90
C LYS A 4 7.90 7.36 7.66
N LYS A 5 7.89 8.36 6.79
CA LYS A 5 6.64 9.04 6.45
C LYS A 5 5.72 8.03 5.75
N THR A 6 4.46 7.95 6.17
CA THR A 6 3.44 7.16 5.47
C THR A 6 2.69 8.05 4.49
N GLN A 7 2.59 7.60 3.24
CA GLN A 7 1.90 8.32 2.17
C GLN A 7 0.61 7.58 1.78
N LEU A 8 -0.52 8.28 1.88
CA LEU A 8 -1.80 7.79 1.41
C LEU A 8 -1.99 8.18 -0.06
N ILE A 9 -2.14 7.18 -0.92
CA ILE A 9 -2.41 7.33 -2.35
C ILE A 9 -3.82 6.83 -2.61
N LYS A 10 -4.74 7.78 -2.85
CA LYS A 10 -6.11 7.44 -3.24
C LYS A 10 -6.19 7.26 -4.75
N ILE A 11 -6.51 6.05 -5.18
CA ILE A 11 -6.61 5.68 -6.59
C ILE A 11 -8.07 5.83 -7.03
N THR A 12 -8.30 6.75 -7.96
CA THR A 12 -9.59 6.95 -8.61
C THR A 12 -9.62 6.33 -10.00
N SER A 13 -10.80 6.20 -10.59
CA SER A 13 -10.96 5.64 -11.94
C SER A 13 -10.15 6.37 -13.01
N ASP A 14 -9.90 7.67 -12.84
CA ASP A 14 -9.11 8.46 -13.78
C ASP A 14 -7.61 8.17 -13.63
N PHE A 15 -7.14 7.95 -12.40
CA PHE A 15 -5.77 7.53 -12.11
C PHE A 15 -5.43 6.17 -12.75
N VAL A 16 -6.39 5.24 -12.79
CA VAL A 16 -6.22 3.94 -13.47
C VAL A 16 -5.98 4.12 -14.98
N LYS A 17 -6.69 5.05 -15.63
CA LYS A 17 -6.56 5.32 -17.07
C LYS A 17 -5.18 5.87 -17.42
N GLU A 18 -4.64 6.72 -16.54
CA GLU A 18 -3.32 7.34 -16.73
C GLU A 18 -2.15 6.38 -16.46
N ASN A 19 -2.41 5.18 -15.92
CA ASN A 19 -1.41 4.13 -15.68
C ASN A 19 -0.24 4.52 -14.76
N PHE A 20 -0.24 5.72 -14.17
CA PHE A 20 0.87 6.26 -13.40
C PHE A 20 0.76 5.86 -11.93
N LEU A 21 1.68 5.03 -11.45
CA LEU A 21 2.02 4.97 -10.03
C LEU A 21 3.45 5.50 -9.94
N ALA A 22 3.61 6.82 -10.08
CA ALA A 22 4.90 7.46 -9.84
C ALA A 22 5.10 7.56 -8.33
N VAL A 23 5.69 6.52 -7.76
CA VAL A 23 6.16 6.54 -6.39
C VAL A 23 7.59 7.05 -6.43
N ASP A 24 7.79 8.26 -5.93
CA ASP A 24 9.11 8.84 -5.76
C ASP A 24 9.95 7.91 -4.85
N ASP A 25 11.26 7.77 -5.13
CA ASP A 25 12.23 6.87 -4.47
C ASP A 25 12.50 7.23 -2.99
N SER A 26 11.56 7.97 -2.40
CA SER A 26 11.49 8.28 -0.99
C SER A 26 11.23 6.99 -0.20
N HIS A 27 12.03 6.79 0.83
CA HIS A 27 11.97 5.68 1.79
C HIS A 27 10.73 5.79 2.69
N SER A 28 9.55 5.95 2.10
CA SER A 28 8.26 6.15 2.75
C SER A 28 7.46 4.85 2.78
N ASN A 29 6.58 4.70 3.77
CA ASN A 29 5.56 3.66 3.74
C ASN A 29 4.36 4.13 2.90
N TYR A 30 3.56 3.20 2.36
CA TYR A 30 2.45 3.55 1.46
C TYR A 30 1.14 2.88 1.83
N ILE A 31 0.05 3.64 1.74
CA ILE A 31 -1.32 3.13 1.82
C ILE A 31 -1.99 3.41 0.48
N PHE A 32 -2.45 2.36 -0.19
CA PHE A 32 -3.19 2.48 -1.45
C PHE A 32 -4.69 2.34 -1.20
N ASP A 33 -5.42 3.44 -1.28
CA ASP A 33 -6.87 3.42 -1.16
C ASP A 33 -7.53 3.22 -2.53
N ILE A 34 -8.05 2.01 -2.74
CA ILE A 34 -8.75 1.60 -3.95
C ILE A 34 -10.23 1.30 -3.68
N SER A 35 -10.73 1.59 -2.47
CA SER A 35 -12.11 1.33 -2.04
C SER A 35 -13.14 1.97 -2.98
N THR A 36 -12.79 3.11 -3.57
CA THR A 36 -13.65 3.85 -4.51
C THR A 36 -13.77 3.23 -5.90
N LEU A 37 -12.95 2.23 -6.22
CA LEU A 37 -12.97 1.55 -7.52
C LEU A 37 -13.95 0.39 -7.54
N ASP A 38 -14.59 0.16 -8.69
CA ASP A 38 -15.39 -1.04 -8.90
C ASP A 38 -14.50 -2.29 -9.02
N LYS A 39 -15.09 -3.47 -8.79
CA LYS A 39 -14.38 -4.76 -8.81
C LYS A 39 -13.55 -4.99 -10.10
N LYS A 40 -14.03 -4.54 -11.26
CA LYS A 40 -13.30 -4.72 -12.54
C LYS A 40 -12.04 -3.85 -12.55
N SER A 41 -12.15 -2.60 -12.13
CA SER A 41 -11.03 -1.67 -12.03
C SER A 41 -10.00 -2.12 -10.98
N GLN A 42 -10.45 -2.60 -9.82
CA GLN A 42 -9.57 -3.16 -8.79
C GLN A 42 -8.76 -4.37 -9.31
N ASN A 43 -9.40 -5.27 -10.07
CA ASN A 43 -8.71 -6.39 -10.70
C ASN A 43 -7.70 -5.95 -11.76
N LEU A 44 -7.96 -4.86 -12.49
CA LEU A 44 -7.06 -4.35 -13.52
C LEU A 44 -5.75 -3.80 -12.93
N ILE A 45 -5.82 -3.15 -11.76
CA ILE A 45 -4.63 -2.60 -11.09
C ILE A 45 -3.91 -3.60 -10.20
N LYS A 46 -4.49 -4.78 -9.97
CA LYS A 46 -3.93 -5.84 -9.11
C LYS A 46 -2.48 -6.16 -9.44
N GLU A 47 -2.16 -6.42 -10.70
CA GLU A 47 -0.79 -6.75 -11.15
C GLU A 47 0.21 -5.60 -10.90
N LYS A 48 -0.26 -4.36 -11.00
CA LYS A 48 0.55 -3.20 -10.66
C LYS A 48 0.81 -3.16 -9.17
N LEU A 49 -0.22 -3.30 -8.33
CA LEU A 49 -0.07 -3.34 -6.88
C LEU A 49 0.89 -4.45 -6.42
N ILE A 50 0.85 -5.63 -7.05
CA ILE A 50 1.83 -6.71 -6.81
C ILE A 50 3.27 -6.22 -7.06
N THR A 51 3.48 -5.61 -8.23
CA THR A 51 4.80 -5.14 -8.66
C THR A 51 5.33 -4.04 -7.73
N PHE A 52 4.47 -3.11 -7.33
CA PHE A 52 4.80 -2.07 -6.36
C PHE A 52 5.11 -2.63 -4.98
N GLY A 53 4.27 -3.54 -4.48
CA GLY A 53 4.47 -4.16 -3.19
C GLY A 53 5.83 -4.84 -3.05
N LYS A 54 6.23 -5.60 -4.08
CA LYS A 54 7.56 -6.24 -4.13
C LYS A 54 8.71 -5.23 -4.10
N LEU A 55 8.55 -4.08 -4.76
CA LEU A 55 9.56 -3.02 -4.76
C LEU A 55 9.68 -2.35 -3.39
N LEU A 56 8.56 -2.09 -2.71
CA LEU A 56 8.54 -1.50 -1.37
C LEU A 56 9.19 -2.43 -0.32
N ILE A 57 8.88 -3.72 -0.37
CA ILE A 57 9.49 -4.74 0.49
C ILE A 57 11.01 -4.75 0.29
N LYS A 58 11.48 -4.74 -0.97
CA LYS A 58 12.92 -4.67 -1.28
C LYS A 58 13.60 -3.43 -0.70
N ASN A 59 12.88 -2.32 -0.61
CA ASN A 59 13.36 -1.05 -0.03
C ASN A 59 13.07 -0.92 1.48
N ASN A 60 12.71 -2.03 2.14
CA ASN A 60 12.42 -2.09 3.57
C ASN A 60 11.37 -1.04 4.00
N CYS A 61 10.32 -0.88 3.18
CA CYS A 61 9.17 -0.02 3.41
C CYS A 61 7.92 -0.88 3.60
N SER A 62 7.03 -0.44 4.48
CA SER A 62 5.72 -1.05 4.67
C SER A 62 4.71 -0.57 3.64
N PHE A 63 3.73 -1.42 3.37
CA PHE A 63 2.56 -0.98 2.63
C PHE A 63 1.29 -1.74 2.99
N ALA A 64 0.16 -1.08 2.79
CA ALA A 64 -1.17 -1.65 2.96
C ALA A 64 -2.10 -1.17 1.84
N ILE A 65 -3.15 -1.93 1.58
CA ILE A 65 -4.15 -1.63 0.55
C ILE A 65 -5.53 -1.56 1.23
N VAL A 66 -6.26 -0.48 0.98
CA VAL A 66 -7.63 -0.30 1.46
C VAL A 66 -8.60 -0.73 0.36
N SER A 67 -9.36 -1.79 0.60
CA SER A 67 -10.30 -2.36 -0.36
C SER A 67 -11.39 -3.22 0.30
N ASP A 68 -12.61 -3.12 -0.22
CA ASP A 68 -13.74 -3.97 0.17
C ASP A 68 -13.90 -5.23 -0.70
N HIS A 69 -13.14 -5.34 -1.80
CA HIS A 69 -13.43 -6.34 -2.85
C HIS A 69 -12.20 -7.10 -3.33
N LEU A 70 -11.00 -6.57 -3.11
CA LEU A 70 -9.77 -7.18 -3.54
C LEU A 70 -9.32 -8.21 -2.49
N ASN A 71 -8.91 -9.39 -2.95
CA ASN A 71 -8.29 -10.39 -2.09
C ASN A 71 -6.98 -10.87 -2.72
N MET A 72 -5.91 -10.78 -1.95
CA MET A 72 -4.54 -11.15 -2.32
C MET A 72 -3.85 -11.68 -1.07
N ILE A 73 -3.32 -12.89 -1.14
CA ILE A 73 -2.78 -13.59 0.02
C ILE A 73 -1.47 -12.95 0.52
N ASP A 74 -0.71 -12.32 -0.37
CA ASP A 74 0.64 -11.85 -0.06
C ASP A 74 0.69 -10.41 0.49
N PHE A 75 -0.46 -9.74 0.64
CA PHE A 75 -0.50 -8.32 0.98
C PHE A 75 -1.52 -7.99 2.06
N ASN A 76 -1.19 -6.99 2.87
CA ASN A 76 -2.09 -6.43 3.86
C ASN A 76 -3.21 -5.67 3.16
N ILE A 77 -4.38 -6.31 3.05
CA ILE A 77 -5.60 -5.70 2.53
C ILE A 77 -6.59 -5.58 3.68
N VAL A 78 -7.06 -4.36 3.90
CA VAL A 78 -7.96 -4.00 4.99
C VAL A 78 -9.13 -3.16 4.46
N PRO A 79 -10.30 -3.17 5.12
CA PRO A 79 -11.44 -2.40 4.68
C PRO A 79 -11.30 -0.89 4.94
N THR A 80 -10.51 -0.47 5.94
CA THR A 80 -10.42 0.95 6.33
C THR A 80 -9.01 1.53 6.24
N GLN A 81 -8.93 2.86 6.07
CA GLN A 81 -7.65 3.58 6.15
C GLN A 81 -7.03 3.50 7.54
N GLU A 82 -7.84 3.48 8.60
CA GLU A 82 -7.38 3.40 10.00
C GLU A 82 -6.62 2.09 10.25
N GLU A 83 -7.22 0.95 9.90
CA GLU A 83 -6.53 -0.35 9.98
C GLU A 83 -5.26 -0.38 9.12
N ALA A 84 -5.26 0.31 7.97
CA ALA A 84 -4.07 0.37 7.13
C ALA A 84 -2.95 1.12 7.85
N TYR A 85 -3.24 2.23 8.53
CA TYR A 85 -2.26 2.92 9.36
C TYR A 85 -1.76 2.05 10.52
N ASP A 86 -2.66 1.37 11.21
CA ASP A 86 -2.30 0.49 12.33
C ASP A 86 -1.34 -0.62 11.90
N ILE A 87 -1.58 -1.26 10.74
CA ILE A 87 -0.69 -2.28 10.17
C ILE A 87 0.70 -1.71 9.87
N ILE A 88 0.78 -0.52 9.25
CA ILE A 88 2.08 0.12 8.96
C ILE A 88 2.85 0.40 10.25
N GLU A 89 2.16 0.91 11.28
CA GLU A 89 2.77 1.20 12.58
C GLU A 89 3.30 -0.07 13.26
N LEU A 90 2.50 -1.14 13.28
CA LEU A 90 2.91 -2.43 13.81
C LEU A 90 4.15 -2.99 13.10
N GLU A 91 4.17 -2.98 11.77
CA GLU A 91 5.33 -3.44 11.00
C GLU A 91 6.58 -2.56 11.22
N GLU A 92 6.42 -1.27 11.47
CA GLU A 92 7.53 -0.39 11.87
C GLU A 92 8.09 -0.75 13.24
N ILE A 93 7.22 -0.98 14.23
CA ILE A 93 7.62 -1.43 15.57
C ILE A 93 8.35 -2.78 15.50
N GLU A 94 7.82 -3.74 14.76
CA GLU A 94 8.44 -5.06 14.57
C GLU A 94 9.82 -4.96 13.95
N ARG A 95 9.99 -4.14 12.91
CA ARG A 95 11.30 -3.93 12.28
C ARG A 95 12.30 -3.27 13.20
N ASP A 96 11.87 -2.35 14.05
CA ASP A 96 12.75 -1.70 15.01
C ASP A 96 13.15 -2.66 16.14
N LEU A 97 12.25 -3.56 16.57
CA LEU A 97 12.57 -4.62 17.53
C LEU A 97 13.56 -5.64 16.96
N LEU A 98 13.42 -6.04 15.69
CA LEU A 98 14.30 -7.00 15.04
C LEU A 98 15.68 -6.45 14.64
N LYS A 99 15.85 -5.12 14.63
CA LYS A 99 17.12 -4.45 14.31
C LYS A 99 18.05 -4.28 15.52
N ASN A 100 17.57 -4.55 16.74
CA ASN A 100 18.36 -4.53 17.98
C ASN A 100 18.76 -5.95 18.40
#